data_AF-A0A843HM51-F1
#
_entry.id   AF-A0A843HM51-F1
#
_cell.length_a   1.000
_cell.length_b   1.000
_cell.length_c   1.000
_cell.angle_alpha   90.00
_cell.angle_beta   90.00
_cell.angle_gamma   90.00
#
_symmetry.space_group_name_H-M   'P 1'
#
loop_
_entity.id
_entity.type
_entity.pdbx_description
1 polymer ?
#
loop_
_entity_poly.entity_id
_entity_poly.type
_entity_poly.pdbx_seq_one_letter_code
_entity_poly.pdbx_strand_id
1 'polypeptide(L)'
;MTDITAKPFDWNDNLSKEALEDFEEIRKDLPYCTCQNIGMALAKLELLEKQGRKVIAGQWIERFDEGDKWYECDQCHTDWGGPVNFCPNCGAKMG
;
A
#
# COMPACT_ATOMS: atom_id res chain seq x y z
N MET A 1 17.13 23.71 3.31
CA MET A 1 16.14 23.84 2.21
C MET A 1 16.63 22.90 1.12
N THR A 2 16.27 21.62 1.22
CA THR A 2 16.72 20.59 0.28
C THR A 2 15.88 20.73 -0.97
N ASP A 3 16.56 20.98 -2.08
CA ASP A 3 16.00 21.00 -3.42
C ASP A 3 15.26 19.66 -3.64
N ILE A 4 13.93 19.70 -3.70
CA ILE A 4 13.16 18.58 -4.23
C ILE A 4 13.36 18.62 -5.74
N THR A 5 14.53 18.17 -6.20
CA THR A 5 14.73 17.93 -7.62
C THR A 5 13.73 16.86 -8.02
N ALA A 6 12.72 17.23 -8.80
CA ALA A 6 11.73 16.33 -9.35
C ALA A 6 12.42 15.37 -10.35
N LYS A 7 13.12 14.36 -9.82
CA LYS A 7 13.57 13.23 -10.62
C LYS A 7 12.35 12.40 -10.99
N PRO A 8 12.31 11.84 -12.21
CA PRO A 8 11.32 10.82 -12.55
C PRO A 8 11.36 9.68 -11.53
N PHE A 9 10.20 9.17 -11.15
CA PHE A 9 10.10 8.01 -10.26
C PHE A 9 10.81 6.80 -10.90
N ASP A 10 11.80 6.24 -10.21
CA ASP A 10 12.54 5.05 -10.62
C ASP A 10 12.24 3.90 -9.64
N TRP A 11 11.83 2.76 -10.19
CA TRP A 11 11.58 1.54 -9.41
C TRP A 11 12.87 0.90 -8.88
N ASN A 12 14.04 1.32 -9.38
CA ASN A 12 15.33 0.93 -8.84
C ASN A 12 15.84 1.88 -7.75
N ASP A 13 15.14 2.99 -7.49
CA ASP A 13 15.44 3.84 -6.35
C ASP A 13 15.00 3.14 -5.07
N ASN A 14 15.78 3.30 -4.02
CA ASN A 14 15.61 2.62 -2.74
C ASN A 14 14.68 3.42 -1.79
N LEU A 15 13.61 4.01 -2.35
CA LEU A 15 12.77 5.00 -1.69
C LEU A 15 12.05 4.43 -0.46
N SER A 16 11.63 3.16 -0.51
CA SER A 16 10.99 2.52 0.64
C SER A 16 11.93 2.40 1.84
N LYS A 17 13.23 2.15 1.62
CA LYS A 17 14.22 2.06 2.69
C LYS A 17 14.51 3.43 3.30
N GLU A 18 14.67 4.46 2.46
CA GLU A 18 14.85 5.84 2.93
C GLU A 18 13.63 6.30 3.74
N ALA A 19 12.41 6.01 3.26
CA ALA A 19 11.19 6.37 3.95
C ALA A 19 10.98 5.59 5.28
N LEU A 20 11.46 4.34 5.36
CA LEU A 20 11.50 3.57 6.62
C LEU A 20 12.51 4.15 7.62
N GLU A 21 13.69 4.58 7.15
CA GLU A 21 14.71 5.23 7.98
C GLU A 21 14.17 6.55 8.56
N ASP A 22 13.60 7.42 7.72
CA ASP A 22 12.97 8.68 8.15
C ASP A 22 11.83 8.43 9.16
N PHE A 23 11.02 7.41 8.94
CA PHE A 23 9.92 7.07 9.84
C PHE A 23 10.41 6.61 11.21
N GLU A 24 11.46 5.79 11.28
CA GLU A 24 12.06 5.34 12.54
C GLU A 24 12.61 6.52 13.37
N GLU A 25 13.10 7.58 12.73
CA GLU A 25 13.56 8.79 13.41
C GLU A 25 12.42 9.60 14.06
N ILE A 26 11.26 9.70 13.37
CA ILE A 26 10.14 10.55 13.81
C ILE A 26 9.06 9.80 14.61
N ARG A 27 8.98 8.47 14.53
CA ARG A 27 7.85 7.69 15.10
C ARG A 27 7.63 7.91 16.59
N LYS A 28 8.70 8.24 17.33
CA LYS A 28 8.64 8.50 18.78
C LYS A 28 7.82 9.75 19.12
N ASP A 29 7.71 10.67 18.16
CA ASP A 29 7.03 11.96 18.30
C ASP A 29 5.60 11.93 17.72
N LEU A 30 5.16 10.75 17.23
CA LEU A 30 3.86 10.56 16.59
C LEU A 30 2.91 9.73 17.47
N PRO A 31 1.59 10.01 17.44
CA PRO A 31 0.59 9.17 18.07
C PRO A 31 0.60 7.74 17.52
N TYR A 32 0.30 6.75 18.37
CA TYR A 32 0.32 5.33 18.03
C TYR A 32 -0.46 4.99 16.74
N CYS A 33 -1.69 5.48 16.61
CA CYS A 33 -2.52 5.22 15.43
C CYS A 33 -1.91 5.80 14.15
N THR A 34 -1.20 6.93 14.24
CA THR A 34 -0.48 7.53 13.13
C THR A 34 0.71 6.66 12.72
N CYS A 35 1.48 6.17 13.71
CA CYS A 35 2.58 5.24 13.47
C CYS A 35 2.13 3.94 12.81
N GLN A 36 0.99 3.39 13.25
CA GLN A 36 0.44 2.17 12.67
C GLN A 36 0.08 2.36 11.18
N ASN A 37 -0.61 3.45 10.85
CA ASN A 37 -0.99 3.76 9.47
C ASN A 37 0.22 3.99 8.57
N ILE A 38 1.22 4.74 9.04
CA ILE A 38 2.45 5.02 8.28
C ILE A 38 3.25 3.73 8.09
N GLY A 39 3.45 2.94 9.15
CA GLY A 39 4.18 1.67 9.06
C GLY A 39 3.55 0.70 8.07
N MET A 40 2.22 0.60 8.03
CA MET A 40 1.51 -0.21 7.03
C MET A 40 1.72 0.30 5.59
N ALA A 41 1.70 1.63 5.38
CA ALA A 41 1.94 2.21 4.07
C ALA A 41 3.38 1.97 3.59
N LEU A 42 4.36 2.10 4.47
CA LEU A 42 5.78 1.87 4.17
C LEU A 42 6.08 0.41 3.86
N ALA A 43 5.54 -0.53 4.64
CA ALA A 43 5.66 -1.97 4.35
C ALA A 43 5.08 -2.32 2.97
N LYS A 44 3.97 -1.66 2.58
CA LYS A 44 3.39 -1.83 1.24
C LYS A 44 4.28 -1.27 0.14
N LEU A 45 4.92 -0.12 0.36
CA LEU A 45 5.89 0.45 -0.59
C LEU A 45 7.10 -0.47 -0.77
N GLU A 46 7.66 -0.99 0.31
CA GLU A 46 8.79 -1.93 0.27
C GLU A 46 8.44 -3.22 -0.50
N LEU A 47 7.23 -3.74 -0.31
CA LEU A 47 6.73 -4.89 -1.07
C LEU A 47 6.62 -4.60 -2.57
N LEU A 48 6.16 -3.41 -2.96
CA LEU A 48 6.02 -3.02 -4.36
C LEU A 48 7.39 -2.87 -5.04
N GLU A 49 8.35 -2.23 -4.36
CA GLU A 49 9.74 -2.11 -4.84
C GLU A 49 10.41 -3.48 -4.99
N LYS A 50 10.38 -4.34 -3.95
CA LYS A 50 11.00 -5.68 -3.99
C LYS A 50 10.43 -6.58 -5.08
N GLN A 51 9.14 -6.44 -5.38
CA GLN A 51 8.49 -7.25 -6.41
C GLN A 51 8.74 -6.70 -7.82
N GLY A 52 9.36 -5.51 -7.97
CA GLY A 52 9.47 -4.79 -9.25
C GLY A 52 8.10 -4.61 -9.92
N ARG A 53 7.01 -4.69 -9.13
CA ARG A 53 5.67 -4.93 -9.64
C ARG A 53 5.03 -3.59 -9.94
N LYS A 54 4.83 -3.36 -11.24
CA LYS A 54 3.87 -2.38 -11.73
C LYS A 54 2.55 -2.56 -10.98
N VAL A 55 1.95 -1.46 -10.54
CA VAL A 55 0.58 -1.46 -10.04
C VAL A 55 -0.30 -2.07 -11.13
N ILE A 56 -0.78 -3.29 -10.87
CA ILE A 56 -1.68 -4.00 -11.76
C ILE A 56 -3.10 -3.48 -11.54
N ALA A 57 -3.85 -3.34 -12.63
CA ALA A 57 -5.28 -3.10 -12.53
C ALA A 57 -5.93 -4.35 -11.92
N GLY A 58 -6.85 -4.14 -10.97
CA GLY A 58 -7.66 -5.20 -10.38
C GLY A 58 -9.11 -4.75 -10.27
N GLN A 59 -9.96 -5.70 -9.89
CA GLN A 59 -11.38 -5.47 -9.64
C GLN A 59 -11.80 -6.15 -8.35
N TRP A 60 -12.74 -5.51 -7.66
CA TRP A 60 -13.45 -6.14 -6.56
C TRP A 60 -14.57 -7.01 -7.11
N ILE A 61 -14.47 -8.31 -6.88
CA ILE A 61 -15.55 -9.25 -7.16
C ILE A 61 -16.49 -9.20 -5.95
N GLU A 62 -17.73 -8.78 -6.18
CA GLU A 62 -18.75 -8.79 -5.13
C GLU A 62 -19.17 -10.22 -4.79
N ARG A 63 -19.22 -10.51 -3.50
CA ARG A 63 -19.63 -11.80 -2.96
C ARG A 63 -20.71 -11.57 -1.91
N PHE A 64 -21.62 -12.53 -1.83
CA PHE A 64 -22.75 -12.52 -0.92
C PHE A 64 -22.77 -13.86 -0.22
N ASP A 65 -22.68 -13.84 1.11
CA ASP A 65 -22.85 -15.03 1.94
C ASP A 65 -23.71 -14.71 3.15
N GLU A 66 -24.69 -15.57 3.44
CA GLU A 66 -25.64 -15.44 4.57
C GLU A 66 -26.29 -14.04 4.78
N GLY A 67 -26.37 -13.22 3.73
CA GLY A 67 -26.95 -11.86 3.79
C GLY A 67 -25.92 -10.74 3.95
N ASP A 68 -24.64 -11.07 4.12
CA ASP A 68 -23.54 -10.12 4.19
C ASP A 68 -22.82 -9.98 2.84
N LYS A 69 -22.52 -8.73 2.48
CA LYS A 69 -21.76 -8.38 1.27
C LYS A 69 -20.29 -8.22 1.60
N TRP A 70 -19.44 -8.95 0.89
CA TRP A 70 -17.99 -8.82 0.96
C TRP A 70 -17.39 -8.75 -0.45
N TYR A 71 -16.11 -8.38 -0.52
CA TYR A 71 -15.42 -8.16 -1.78
C TYR A 71 -14.16 -8.99 -1.83
N GLU A 72 -13.95 -9.69 -2.94
CA GLU A 72 -12.76 -10.50 -3.19
C GLU A 72 -11.90 -9.80 -4.24
N CYS A 73 -10.59 -9.69 -4.00
CA CYS A 73 -9.67 -9.16 -4.99
C CYS A 73 -9.41 -10.20 -6.10
N ASP A 74 -9.68 -9.85 -7.36
CA ASP A 74 -9.45 -10.73 -8.52
C ASP A 74 -7.97 -11.12 -8.76
N GLN A 75 -7.02 -10.33 -8.25
CA GLN A 75 -5.58 -10.56 -8.45
C GLN A 75 -4.96 -11.51 -7.42
N CYS A 76 -5.46 -11.52 -6.18
CA CYS A 76 -4.84 -12.27 -5.08
C CYS A 76 -5.83 -12.99 -4.16
N HIS A 77 -7.12 -13.00 -4.51
CA HIS A 77 -8.20 -13.67 -3.78
C HIS A 77 -8.26 -13.30 -2.30
N THR A 78 -7.94 -12.04 -1.99
CA THR A 78 -8.06 -11.52 -0.63
C THR A 78 -9.46 -10.98 -0.41
N ASP A 79 -10.07 -11.43 0.67
CA ASP A 79 -11.40 -11.00 1.10
C ASP A 79 -11.31 -9.70 1.92
N TRP A 80 -12.24 -8.80 1.66
CA TRP A 80 -12.28 -7.50 2.32
C TRP A 80 -13.70 -7.00 2.52
N GLY A 81 -13.92 -6.28 3.62
CA GLY A 81 -15.24 -5.80 4.05
C GLY A 81 -15.78 -4.58 3.29
N GLY A 82 -15.13 -4.11 2.22
CA GLY A 82 -15.59 -2.92 1.48
C GLY A 82 -14.76 -2.53 0.26
N PRO A 83 -15.32 -1.87 -0.76
CA PRO A 83 -14.58 -1.56 -1.97
C PRO A 83 -13.67 -0.34 -1.73
N VAL A 84 -12.39 -0.58 -1.48
CA VAL A 84 -11.36 0.46 -1.39
C VAL A 84 -10.60 0.59 -2.71
N ASN A 85 -9.98 1.74 -3.00
CA ASN A 85 -9.31 1.99 -4.29
C ASN A 85 -8.10 1.07 -4.58
N PHE A 86 -7.58 0.37 -3.57
CA PHE A 86 -6.43 -0.53 -3.72
C PHE A 86 -6.58 -1.78 -2.87
N CYS A 87 -6.20 -2.95 -3.41
CA CYS A 87 -6.09 -4.16 -2.59
C CYS A 87 -5.04 -3.95 -1.47
N PRO A 88 -5.37 -4.21 -0.20
CA PRO A 88 -4.41 -4.10 0.90
C PRO A 88 -3.34 -5.19 0.86
N ASN A 89 -3.64 -6.37 0.29
CA ASN A 89 -2.70 -7.49 0.22
C ASN A 89 -1.72 -7.37 -0.96
N CYS A 90 -2.21 -7.21 -2.19
CA CYS A 90 -1.36 -7.25 -3.39
C CYS A 90 -1.08 -5.87 -4.01
N GLY A 91 -1.74 -4.81 -3.55
CA GLY A 91 -1.54 -3.46 -4.09
C GLY A 91 -2.18 -3.17 -5.44
N ALA A 92 -2.99 -4.07 -6.00
CA ALA A 92 -3.74 -3.83 -7.23
C ALA A 92 -4.65 -2.60 -7.10
N LYS A 93 -4.74 -1.78 -8.16
CA LYS A 93 -5.61 -0.60 -8.23
C LYS A 93 -6.99 -0.99 -8.75
N MET A 94 -8.01 -0.70 -7.98
CA MET A 94 -9.39 -1.12 -8.22
C MET A 94 -10.10 -0.14 -9.15
N GLY A 95 -10.74 -0.67 -10.20
CA GLY A 95 -11.47 0.10 -11.21
C GLY A 95 -12.90 -0.37 -11.40
#